data_AF-K1SYH5-F1
#
_entry.id   AF-K1SYH5-F1
#
_cell.length_a   1.000
_cell.length_b   1.000
_cell.length_c   1.000
_cell.angle_alpha   90.00
_cell.angle_beta   90.00
_cell.angle_gamma   90.00
#
_symmetry.space_group_name_H-M   'P 1'
#
loop_
_entity.id
_entity.type
_entity.pdbx_description
1 polymer ?
#
loop_
_entity_poly.entity_id
_entity_poly.type
_entity_poly.pdbx_seq_one_letter_code
_entity_poly.pdbx_strand_id
1 'polypeptide(L)'
;MILYLSDLKYGTSPNTVKYRLLPTEEKWNTNYDDHIKLSNIPPGKYVLEIRSSYPLEENKQITRLSINVNRYWAATGWAIAAYILAIIIISLLTWMYFNRKLQKRQVYKAKEVKLKEKLEEETEIRKEEEKNHQLRDQIRYMLAQELRTPLS
;
A
#
# COMPACT_ATOMS: atom_id res chain seq x y z
N MET A 1 19.33 5.89 -25.31
CA MET A 1 19.18 4.91 -26.40
C MET A 1 20.45 4.94 -27.25
N ILE A 2 20.98 3.79 -27.65
CA ILE A 2 22.14 3.68 -28.53
C ILE A 2 21.65 3.05 -29.84
N LEU A 3 21.99 3.66 -30.97
CA LEU A 3 21.66 3.16 -32.30
C LEU A 3 22.94 2.89 -33.07
N TYR A 4 23.13 1.66 -33.52
CA TYR A 4 24.25 1.27 -34.37
C TYR A 4 23.89 1.45 -35.84
N LEU A 5 24.84 1.93 -36.63
CA LEU A 5 24.66 2.31 -38.02
C LEU A 5 25.68 1.58 -38.88
N SER A 6 25.22 0.99 -39.99
CA SER A 6 26.09 0.42 -41.01
C SER A 6 25.59 0.82 -42.39
N ASP A 7 26.51 1.18 -43.27
CA ASP A 7 26.24 1.48 -44.68
C ASP A 7 26.56 0.28 -45.60
N LEU A 8 26.93 -0.86 -45.00
CA LEU A 8 27.34 -2.11 -45.65
C LEU A 8 28.50 -1.97 -46.66
N LYS A 9 29.26 -0.87 -46.61
CA LYS A 9 30.44 -0.67 -47.46
C LYS A 9 31.70 -1.13 -46.73
N TYR A 10 32.18 -2.30 -47.13
CA TYR A 10 33.40 -2.88 -46.59
C TYR A 10 34.62 -2.43 -47.43
N GLY A 11 35.57 -1.73 -46.82
CA GLY A 11 36.86 -1.37 -47.44
C GLY A 11 37.06 0.09 -47.85
N THR A 12 36.11 0.99 -47.58
CA THR A 12 36.26 2.45 -47.79
C THR A 12 36.56 3.20 -46.49
N SER A 13 37.06 4.44 -46.60
CA SER A 13 37.36 5.40 -45.52
C SER A 13 36.30 5.42 -44.39
N PRO A 14 36.65 5.82 -43.14
CA PRO A 14 35.69 5.84 -42.03
C PRO A 14 34.37 6.49 -42.44
N ASN A 15 33.29 5.73 -42.27
CA ASN A 15 31.96 6.12 -42.70
C ASN A 15 31.46 7.27 -41.82
N THR A 16 31.61 8.49 -42.33
CA THR A 16 31.08 9.67 -41.66
C THR A 16 29.59 9.77 -41.93
N VAL A 17 28.81 9.80 -40.85
CA VAL A 17 27.35 9.87 -40.92
C VAL A 17 26.89 11.20 -40.34
N LYS A 18 25.94 11.84 -41.01
CA LYS A 18 25.27 13.04 -40.50
C LYS A 18 23.90 12.65 -39.97
N TYR A 19 23.58 13.07 -38.77
CA TYR A 19 22.29 12.83 -38.13
C TYR A 19 21.71 14.10 -37.55
N ARG A 20 20.38 14.12 -37.37
CA ARG A 20 19.68 15.16 -36.59
C ARG A 20 18.42 14.60 -35.96
N LEU A 21 18.08 15.10 -34.77
CA LEU A 21 16.86 14.74 -34.06
C LEU A 21 15.83 15.87 -34.10
N LEU A 22 14.79 15.74 -34.92
CA LEU A 22 13.72 16.73 -35.00
C LEU A 22 12.67 16.49 -33.89
N PRO A 23 12.12 17.55 -33.25
CA PRO A 23 12.34 18.99 -33.51
C PRO A 23 13.47 19.63 -32.68
N THR A 24 14.15 18.88 -31.82
CA THR A 24 15.14 19.42 -30.86
C THR A 24 16.38 20.02 -31.54
N GLU A 25 16.80 19.44 -32.67
CA GLU A 25 18.02 19.81 -33.38
C GLU A 25 17.72 20.21 -34.82
N GLU A 26 17.94 21.48 -35.15
CA GLU A 26 17.79 21.98 -36.53
C GLU A 26 19.01 21.69 -37.40
N LYS A 27 20.20 21.64 -36.78
CA LYS A 27 21.49 21.46 -37.46
C LYS A 27 21.88 19.98 -37.53
N TRP A 28 22.58 19.61 -38.60
CA TRP A 28 23.14 18.27 -38.77
C TRP A 28 24.38 18.09 -37.91
N ASN A 29 24.36 17.08 -37.05
CA ASN A 29 25.51 16.63 -36.29
C ASN A 29 26.27 15.56 -37.09
N THR A 30 27.59 15.68 -37.17
CA THR A 30 28.45 14.68 -37.82
C THR A 30 28.95 13.73 -36.75
N ASN A 31 28.67 12.43 -36.90
CA ASN A 31 29.30 11.39 -36.09
C ASN A 31 30.39 10.70 -36.90
N TYR A 32 31.52 10.47 -36.24
CA TYR A 32 32.64 9.68 -36.76
C TYR A 32 32.61 8.24 -36.24
N ASP A 33 31.73 7.97 -35.27
CA ASP A 33 31.53 6.67 -34.63
C ASP A 33 30.41 5.88 -35.31
N ASP A 34 30.42 4.56 -35.12
CA ASP A 34 29.45 3.62 -35.68
C ASP A 34 28.09 3.66 -34.96
N HIS A 35 27.98 4.43 -33.88
CA HIS A 35 26.78 4.51 -33.06
C HIS A 35 26.40 5.93 -32.65
N ILE A 36 25.10 6.21 -32.61
CA ILE A 36 24.53 7.46 -32.09
C ILE A 36 24.00 7.21 -30.68
N LYS A 37 24.52 7.98 -29.72
CA LYS A 37 24.03 7.97 -28.34
C LYS A 37 23.05 9.11 -28.09
N LEU A 38 21.77 8.76 -28.06
CA LEU A 38 20.68 9.68 -27.71
C LEU A 38 20.42 9.60 -26.19
N SER A 39 20.78 10.66 -25.47
CA SER A 39 20.69 10.74 -24.00
C SER A 39 19.76 11.88 -23.56
N ASN A 40 19.04 11.68 -22.45
CA ASN A 40 18.26 12.73 -21.78
C ASN A 40 17.22 13.46 -22.67
N ILE A 41 16.60 12.76 -23.60
CA ILE A 41 15.57 13.34 -24.47
C ILE A 41 14.24 13.43 -23.68
N PRO A 42 13.60 14.61 -23.62
CA PRO A 42 12.31 14.76 -22.94
C PRO A 42 11.22 13.90 -23.61
N PRO A 43 10.11 13.59 -22.91
CA PRO A 43 9.02 12.83 -23.49
C PRO A 43 8.34 13.62 -24.63
N GLY A 44 8.21 13.00 -25.79
CA GLY A 44 7.77 13.66 -27.01
C GLY A 44 7.87 12.76 -28.24
N LYS A 45 7.39 13.29 -29.37
CA LYS A 45 7.52 12.66 -30.69
C LYS A 45 8.76 13.21 -31.37
N TYR A 46 9.67 12.32 -31.73
CA TYR A 46 10.91 12.67 -32.41
C TYR A 46 11.03 11.93 -33.73
N VAL A 47 11.70 12.57 -34.69
CA VAL A 47 12.11 11.95 -35.94
C VAL A 47 13.62 12.05 -36.03
N LEU A 48 14.28 10.90 -35.98
CA LEU A 48 15.72 10.81 -36.22
C LEU A 48 15.93 10.69 -37.73
N GLU A 49 16.64 11.65 -38.31
CA GLU A 49 17.04 11.62 -39.71
C GLU A 49 18.53 11.33 -39.82
N ILE A 50 18.87 10.38 -40.68
CA ILE A 50 20.24 9.93 -40.90
C ILE A 50 20.55 10.01 -42.39
N ARG A 51 21.73 10.55 -42.73
CA ARG A 51 22.27 10.60 -44.09
C ARG A 51 23.77 10.29 -44.12
N SER A 52 24.24 9.64 -45.17
CA SER A 52 25.67 9.44 -45.40
C SER A 52 26.36 10.77 -45.74
N SER A 53 27.62 10.95 -45.31
CA SER A 53 28.41 12.14 -45.61
C SER A 53 29.25 12.01 -46.89
N TYR A 54 29.26 10.85 -47.54
CA TYR A 54 30.03 10.62 -48.77
C TYR A 54 29.41 11.39 -49.95
N PRO A 55 30.20 11.96 -50.89
CA PRO A 55 29.69 12.69 -52.04
C PRO A 55 29.11 11.72 -53.08
N LEU A 56 27.96 11.14 -52.79
CA LEU A 56 27.05 10.68 -53.83
C LEU A 56 25.93 11.71 -53.88
N GLU A 57 25.94 12.52 -54.93
CA GLU A 57 24.87 13.39 -55.43
C GLU A 57 23.97 14.01 -54.37
N GLU A 58 24.00 15.35 -54.28
CA GLU A 58 23.02 16.12 -53.51
C GLU A 58 21.60 15.56 -53.70
N ASN A 59 21.13 14.82 -52.69
CA ASN A 59 19.81 14.20 -52.53
C ASN A 59 19.64 12.74 -53.00
N LYS A 60 19.27 11.86 -52.05
CA LYS A 60 17.83 11.58 -51.80
C LYS A 60 17.52 10.57 -50.69
N GLN A 61 18.44 9.70 -50.29
CA GLN A 61 18.11 8.67 -49.29
C GLN A 61 18.40 9.15 -47.86
N ILE A 62 17.42 9.85 -47.28
CA ILE A 62 17.38 10.14 -45.84
C ILE A 62 16.60 9.02 -45.16
N THR A 63 17.25 8.28 -44.27
CA THR A 63 16.55 7.30 -43.44
C THR A 63 15.90 8.03 -42.28
N ARG A 64 14.57 7.87 -42.15
CA ARG A 64 13.78 8.48 -41.08
C ARG A 64 13.30 7.42 -40.11
N LEU A 65 13.66 7.57 -38.83
CA LEU A 65 13.18 6.71 -37.75
C LEU A 65 12.29 7.53 -36.80
N SER A 66 11.03 7.13 -36.69
CA SER A 66 10.09 7.75 -35.75
C SER A 66 10.30 7.17 -34.36
N ILE A 67 10.65 8.02 -33.39
CA ILE A 67 10.88 7.65 -32.00
C ILE A 67 9.80 8.33 -31.15
N ASN A 68 8.99 7.53 -30.46
CA ASN A 68 8.02 8.05 -29.50
C ASN A 68 8.55 7.82 -28.08
N VAL A 69 9.05 8.88 -27.44
CA VAL A 69 9.50 8.82 -26.05
C VAL A 69 8.28 9.04 -25.17
N ASN A 70 7.72 7.95 -24.65
CA ASN A 70 6.54 8.03 -23.81
C ASN A 70 6.86 8.72 -22.48
N ARG A 71 5.89 9.46 -21.93
CA ARG A 71 6.02 10.08 -20.61
C ARG A 71 6.05 8.98 -19.54
N TYR A 72 6.83 9.21 -18.48
CA TYR A 72 7.02 8.29 -17.37
C TYR A 72 5.67 7.75 -16.86
N TRP A 73 5.53 6.41 -16.77
CA TRP A 73 4.26 5.76 -16.46
C TRP A 73 3.72 6.15 -15.09
N ALA A 74 4.58 6.43 -14.10
CA ALA A 74 4.15 6.89 -12.78
C ALA A 74 3.64 8.35 -12.75
N ALA A 75 3.72 9.08 -13.88
CA ALA A 75 3.14 10.42 -14.03
C ALA A 75 1.77 10.40 -14.76
N THR A 76 1.19 9.21 -14.98
CA THR A 76 -0.19 9.09 -15.47
C THR A 76 -1.17 9.30 -14.30
N GLY A 77 -2.29 10.00 -14.54
CA GLY A 77 -3.27 10.32 -13.48
C GLY A 77 -3.79 9.08 -12.72
N TRP A 78 -3.77 7.92 -13.36
CA TRP A 78 -4.09 6.62 -12.74
C TRP A 78 -3.11 6.21 -11.64
N ALA A 79 -1.81 6.49 -11.79
CA ALA A 79 -0.81 6.18 -10.77
C ALA A 79 -1.04 7.01 -9.50
N ILE A 80 -1.40 8.29 -9.66
CA ILE A 80 -1.76 9.17 -8.55
C ILE A 80 -2.98 8.62 -7.79
N ALA A 81 -4.02 8.22 -8.53
CA ALA A 81 -5.20 7.61 -7.93
C ALA A 81 -4.86 6.31 -7.17
N ALA A 82 -3.99 5.47 -7.72
CA ALA A 82 -3.54 4.24 -7.07
C ALA A 82 -2.77 4.51 -5.77
N TYR A 83 -1.91 5.53 -5.72
CA TYR A 83 -1.21 5.91 -4.50
C TYR A 83 -2.16 6.41 -3.41
N ILE A 84 -3.12 7.27 -3.76
CA ILE A 84 -4.15 7.74 -2.83
C ILE A 84 -4.95 6.55 -2.28
N LEU A 85 -5.36 5.64 -3.16
CA LEU A 85 -6.13 4.46 -2.78
C LEU A 85 -5.34 3.52 -1.87
N ALA A 86 -4.05 3.32 -2.12
CA ALA A 86 -3.16 2.55 -1.26
C ALA A 86 -3.06 3.16 0.14
N ILE A 87 -2.92 4.48 0.25
CA ILE A 87 -2.89 5.19 1.55
C ILE A 87 -4.20 4.99 2.30
N ILE A 88 -5.34 5.11 1.61
CA ILE A 88 -6.66 4.89 2.23
C ILE A 88 -6.77 3.45 2.75
N ILE A 89 -6.38 2.45 1.96
CA ILE A 89 -6.41 1.04 2.40
C ILE A 89 -5.54 0.83 3.64
N ILE A 90 -4.31 1.35 3.65
CA ILE A 90 -3.41 1.23 4.80
C ILE A 90 -4.01 1.91 6.03
N SER A 91 -4.61 3.08 5.88
CA SER A 91 -5.27 3.79 6.98
C SER A 91 -6.47 3.00 7.54
N LEU A 92 -7.28 2.38 6.68
CA LEU A 92 -8.40 1.54 7.10
C LEU A 92 -7.92 0.26 7.82
N LEU A 93 -6.87 -0.38 7.30
CA LEU A 93 -6.30 -1.58 7.91
C LEU A 93 -5.72 -1.29 9.30
N THR A 94 -4.97 -0.19 9.43
CA THR A 94 -4.43 0.25 10.72
C THR A 94 -5.55 0.60 11.69
N TRP A 95 -6.55 1.38 11.27
CA TRP A 95 -7.73 1.67 12.09
C TRP A 95 -8.43 0.40 12.56
N MET A 96 -8.71 -0.53 11.66
CA MET A 96 -9.37 -1.80 11.99
C MET A 96 -8.57 -2.65 12.98
N TYR A 97 -7.24 -2.69 12.83
CA TYR A 97 -6.34 -3.38 13.76
C TYR A 97 -6.40 -2.77 15.16
N PHE A 98 -6.28 -1.45 15.28
CA PHE A 98 -6.37 -0.75 16.57
C PHE A 98 -7.75 -0.89 17.20
N ASN A 99 -8.82 -0.74 16.41
CA ASN A 99 -10.18 -0.80 16.90
C ASN A 99 -10.53 -2.20 17.42
N ARG A 100 -10.06 -3.28 16.76
CA ARG A 100 -10.18 -4.65 17.28
C ARG A 100 -9.52 -4.83 18.65
N LYS A 101 -8.34 -4.22 18.87
CA LYS A 101 -7.65 -4.29 20.16
C LYS A 101 -8.40 -3.55 21.26
N LEU A 102 -8.97 -2.39 20.94
CA LEU A 102 -9.78 -1.60 21.87
C LEU A 102 -11.08 -2.31 22.24
N GLN A 103 -11.80 -2.85 21.26
CA GLN A 103 -13.05 -3.58 21.47
C GLN A 103 -12.87 -4.78 22.40
N LYS A 104 -11.78 -5.56 22.23
CA LYS A 104 -11.48 -6.68 23.15
C LYS A 104 -11.37 -6.20 24.59
N ARG A 105 -10.63 -5.12 24.86
CA ARG A 105 -10.45 -4.58 26.22
C ARG A 105 -11.78 -4.12 26.85
N GLN A 106 -12.64 -3.48 26.07
CA GLN A 106 -13.97 -3.05 26.54
C GLN A 106 -14.84 -4.26 26.93
N VAL A 107 -14.84 -5.31 26.09
CA VAL A 107 -15.59 -6.54 26.36
C VAL A 107 -15.06 -7.27 27.59
N TYR A 108 -13.74 -7.34 27.79
CA TYR A 108 -13.17 -7.96 28.99
C TYR A 108 -13.56 -7.21 30.26
N LYS A 109 -13.47 -5.87 30.27
CA LYS A 109 -13.90 -5.06 31.42
C LYS A 109 -15.39 -5.24 31.72
N ALA A 110 -16.25 -5.23 30.70
CA ALA A 110 -17.68 -5.45 30.88
C ALA A 110 -17.99 -6.85 31.46
N LYS A 111 -17.23 -7.87 31.04
CA LYS A 111 -17.35 -9.22 31.61
C LYS A 111 -16.89 -9.29 33.06
N GLU A 112 -15.79 -8.62 33.42
CA GLU A 112 -15.32 -8.57 34.81
C GLU A 112 -16.31 -7.88 35.73
N VAL A 113 -16.87 -6.75 35.31
CA VAL A 113 -17.91 -6.04 36.09
C VAL A 113 -19.13 -6.94 36.29
N LYS A 114 -19.64 -7.55 35.22
CA LYS A 114 -20.80 -8.44 35.29
C LYS A 114 -20.53 -9.69 36.15
N LEU A 115 -19.30 -10.19 36.16
CA LEU A 115 -18.92 -11.33 37.00
C LEU A 115 -18.86 -10.93 38.48
N LYS A 116 -18.34 -9.73 38.78
CA LYS A 116 -18.33 -9.19 40.15
C LYS A 116 -19.73 -8.96 40.69
N GLU A 117 -20.61 -8.33 39.90
CA GLU A 117 -22.01 -8.13 40.29
C GLU A 117 -22.70 -9.47 40.61
N LYS A 118 -22.52 -10.49 39.77
CA LYS A 118 -23.07 -11.84 40.05
C LYS A 118 -22.51 -12.47 41.31
N LEU A 119 -21.21 -12.31 41.56
CA LEU A 119 -20.58 -12.85 42.76
C LEU A 119 -21.09 -12.15 44.01
N GLU A 120 -21.23 -10.82 43.97
CA GLU A 120 -21.81 -10.03 45.05
C GLU A 120 -23.26 -10.49 45.32
N GLU A 121 -24.08 -10.61 44.28
CA GLU A 121 -25.46 -11.12 44.38
C GLU A 121 -25.52 -12.53 45.00
N GLU A 122 -24.71 -13.48 44.54
CA GLU A 122 -24.63 -14.83 45.15
C GLU A 122 -24.19 -14.77 46.62
N THR A 123 -23.22 -13.91 46.97
CA THR A 123 -22.80 -13.78 48.37
C THR A 123 -23.86 -13.16 49.27
N GLU A 124 -24.68 -12.25 48.76
CA GLU A 124 -25.80 -11.69 49.50
C GLU A 124 -26.89 -12.74 49.74
N ILE A 125 -27.26 -13.49 48.69
CA ILE A 125 -28.22 -14.60 48.80
C ILE A 125 -27.72 -15.62 49.82
N ARG A 126 -26.44 -16.02 49.77
CA ARG A 126 -25.89 -17.01 50.70
C ARG A 126 -25.91 -16.50 52.15
N LYS A 127 -25.60 -15.23 52.39
CA LYS A 127 -25.72 -14.62 53.73
C LYS A 127 -27.16 -14.59 54.22
N GLU A 128 -28.12 -14.34 53.33
CA GLU A 128 -29.54 -14.35 53.66
C GLU A 128 -30.03 -15.76 53.98
N GLU A 129 -29.60 -16.76 53.20
CA GLU A 129 -29.87 -18.18 53.47
C GLU A 129 -29.27 -18.63 54.82
N GLU A 130 -28.02 -18.26 55.10
CA GLU A 130 -27.35 -18.56 56.38
C GLU A 130 -28.12 -17.95 57.57
N LYS A 131 -28.56 -16.68 57.46
CA LYS A 131 -29.42 -16.03 58.48
C LYS A 131 -30.77 -16.72 58.64
N ASN A 132 -31.42 -17.09 57.54
CA ASN A 132 -32.68 -17.82 57.57
C ASN A 132 -32.52 -19.19 58.24
N HIS A 133 -31.40 -19.87 57.99
CA HIS A 133 -31.07 -21.13 58.65
C HIS A 133 -30.88 -20.95 60.15
N GLN A 134 -30.10 -19.95 60.56
CA GLN A 134 -29.89 -19.61 61.98
C GLN A 134 -31.19 -19.29 62.70
N LEU A 135 -32.08 -18.51 62.08
CA LEU A 135 -33.38 -18.16 62.65
C LEU A 135 -34.27 -19.41 62.82
N ARG A 136 -34.29 -20.30 61.82
CA ARG A 136 -35.03 -21.57 61.90
C ARG A 136 -34.53 -22.44 63.04
N ASP A 137 -33.22 -22.53 63.23
CA ASP A 137 -32.62 -23.32 64.30
C ASP A 137 -32.88 -22.70 65.68
N GLN A 138 -32.84 -21.37 65.80
CA GLN A 138 -33.25 -20.66 67.02
C GLN A 138 -34.72 -20.90 67.37
N ILE A 139 -35.63 -20.84 66.40
CA ILE A 139 -37.06 -21.12 66.62
C ILE A 139 -37.26 -22.57 67.09
N ARG A 140 -36.60 -23.53 66.46
CA ARG A 140 -36.66 -24.95 66.86
C ARG A 140 -36.14 -25.15 68.28
N TYR A 141 -35.05 -24.49 68.63
CA TYR A 141 -34.49 -24.53 69.98
C TYR A 141 -35.46 -23.95 71.01
N MET A 142 -36.01 -22.75 70.76
CA MET A 142 -37.00 -22.12 71.65
C MET A 142 -38.26 -22.99 71.82
N LEU A 143 -38.81 -23.54 70.72
CA LEU A 143 -39.96 -24.45 70.79
C LEU A 143 -39.66 -25.72 71.60
N ALA A 144 -38.49 -26.33 71.42
CA ALA A 144 -38.09 -27.51 72.16
C ALA A 144 -37.89 -27.20 73.65
N GLN A 145 -37.42 -26.00 73.98
CA GLN A 145 -37.26 -25.54 75.35
C GLN A 145 -38.62 -25.30 76.02
N GLU A 146 -39.54 -24.61 75.34
CA GLU A 146 -40.91 -24.36 75.80
C GLU A 146 -41.69 -25.67 76.06
N LEU A 147 -41.55 -26.65 75.17
CA LEU A 147 -42.18 -27.97 75.30
C LEU A 147 -41.61 -28.82 76.46
N ARG A 148 -40.37 -28.55 76.90
CA ARG A 148 -39.71 -29.29 78.01
C ARG A 148 -40.00 -28.69 79.37
N THR A 149 -40.36 -27.41 79.45
CA THR A 149 -40.79 -26.77 80.70
C THR A 149 -42.29 -27.00 80.89
N PRO A 150 -42.75 -27.70 81.95
CA PRO A 150 -44.18 -27.87 82.15
C PRO A 150 -44.83 -26.50 82.39
N LEU A 151 -45.92 -26.22 81.69
CA LEU A 151 -46.82 -25.09 81.95
C LEU A 151 -47.22 -25.12 83.43
N SER A 152 -46.63 -24.22 84.23
CA SER A 152 -47.05 -23.91 85.59
C SER A 152 -48.32 -23.08 85.59
#